data_AF-A0A510I641-F1
#
_entry.id   AF-A0A510I641-F1
#
_cell.length_a   1.000
_cell.length_b   1.000
_cell.length_c   1.000
_cell.angle_alpha   90.00
_cell.angle_beta   90.00
_cell.angle_gamma   90.00
#
_symmetry.space_group_name_H-M   'P 1'
#
loop_
_entity.id
_entity.type
_entity.pdbx_description
1 polymer ?
#
loop_
_entity_poly.entity_id
_entity_poly.type
_entity_poly.pdbx_seq_one_letter_code
_entity_poly.pdbx_strand_id
1 'polypeptide(L)' 'MNEMNDLQLSLSEDNGFYNFALKGEIILSVSLNEMDIDSANKVYDAIMSAMNITLSTASENMNGAFSFTASEDAK' A
#
# COMPACT_ATOMS: atom_id res chain seq x y z
N MET A 1 -0.96 4.63 16.92
CA MET A 1 -0.02 4.41 15.80
C MET A 1 -0.87 4.15 14.58
N ASN A 2 -0.56 4.85 13.48
CA ASN A 2 -1.30 4.86 12.22
C ASN A 2 -1.51 3.43 11.67
N GLU A 3 -2.75 2.94 11.62
CA GLU A 3 -3.16 1.72 10.92
C GLU A 3 -3.15 1.92 9.39
N MET A 4 -2.16 2.66 8.87
CA MET A 4 -2.30 3.30 7.57
C MET A 4 -2.22 2.30 6.41
N ASN A 5 -1.68 1.09 6.63
CA ASN A 5 -1.65 0.01 5.64
C ASN A 5 -1.66 -1.36 6.36
N ASP A 6 -2.85 -1.94 6.59
CA ASP A 6 -2.99 -3.30 7.13
C ASP A 6 -2.77 -4.35 6.03
N LEU A 7 -1.58 -4.31 5.41
CA LEU A 7 -1.13 -5.35 4.49
C LEU A 7 -0.49 -6.48 5.32
N GLN A 8 -0.91 -7.71 5.07
CA GLN A 8 -0.43 -8.89 5.78
C GLN A 8 0.02 -9.94 4.77
N LEU A 9 1.15 -10.59 5.06
CA LEU A 9 1.58 -11.80 4.37
C LEU A 9 1.29 -13.00 5.27
N SER A 10 0.53 -13.95 4.77
CA SER A 10 0.17 -15.17 5.49
C SER A 10 0.34 -16.40 4.62
N LEU A 11 0.59 -17.54 5.26
CA LEU A 11 0.58 -18.84 4.61
C LEU A 11 -0.82 -19.45 4.76
N SER A 12 -1.37 -20.00 3.68
CA SER A 12 -2.66 -20.70 3.74
C SER A 12 -2.57 -21.92 4.66
N GLU A 13 -3.69 -22.33 5.28
CA GLU A 13 -3.72 -23.45 6.25
C GLU A 13 -3.28 -24.79 5.64
N ASP A 14 -3.48 -24.95 4.33
CA ASP A 14 -3.03 -26.10 3.55
C ASP A 14 -1.55 -26.00 3.11
N ASN A 15 -0.86 -24.92 3.48
CA ASN A 15 0.49 -24.58 3.02
C ASN A 15 0.64 -24.64 1.50
N GLY A 16 -0.43 -24.35 0.73
CA GLY A 16 -0.39 -24.34 -0.72
C GLY A 16 0.04 -23.00 -1.31
N PHE A 17 -0.23 -21.90 -0.60
CA PHE A 17 -0.18 -20.54 -1.13
C PHE A 17 0.33 -19.51 -0.12
N TYR A 18 1.08 -18.53 -0.61
CA TYR A 18 1.26 -17.25 0.07
C TYR A 18 0.09 -16.33 -0.26
N ASN A 19 -0.57 -15.81 0.77
CA ASN A 19 -1.68 -14.87 0.66
C ASN A 19 -1.22 -13.48 1.12
N PHE A 20 -1.40 -12.50 0.24
CA PHE A 20 -1.28 -11.09 0.54
C PHE A 20 -2.68 -10.55 0.83
N ALA A 21 -2.93 -10.13 2.05
CA ALA A 21 -4.22 -9.63 2.50
C ALA A 21 -4.13 -8.14 2.83
N LEU A 22 -5.09 -7.35 2.38
CA LEU A 22 -5.22 -5.93 2.72
C LEU A 22 -6.52 -5.74 3.50
N LYS A 23 -6.42 -5.26 4.74
CA LYS A 23 -7.58 -5.09 5.65
C LYS A 23 -8.39 -6.38 5.83
N GLY A 24 -7.70 -7.52 5.89
CA GLY A 24 -8.31 -8.84 6.01
C GLY A 24 -8.86 -9.45 4.72
N GLU A 25 -8.81 -8.74 3.58
CA GLU A 25 -9.22 -9.28 2.27
C GLU A 25 -8.01 -9.74 1.47
N ILE A 26 -8.02 -10.98 0.97
CA ILE A 26 -6.94 -11.50 0.12
C ILE A 26 -6.99 -10.81 -1.24
N ILE A 27 -5.93 -10.09 -1.59
CA ILE A 27 -5.80 -9.38 -2.88
C ILE A 27 -4.92 -10.14 -3.88
N LEU A 28 -4.07 -11.04 -3.39
CA LEU A 28 -3.18 -11.87 -4.20
C LEU A 28 -2.89 -13.18 -3.47
N SER A 29 -2.97 -14.30 -4.19
CA SER A 29 -2.55 -15.61 -3.74
C SER A 29 -1.58 -16.19 -4.75
N VAL A 30 -0.45 -16.72 -4.29
CA VAL A 30 0.54 -17.35 -5.17
C VAL A 30 1.01 -18.67 -4.60
N SER A 31 1.12 -19.68 -5.47
CA SER A 31 1.49 -21.03 -5.06
C SER A 31 2.92 -21.08 -4.52
N LEU A 32 3.15 -21.88 -3.46
CA LEU A 32 4.50 -22.16 -2.96
C LEU A 32 5.39 -22.85 -4.01
N ASN A 33 4.80 -23.56 -4.96
CA ASN A 33 5.54 -24.20 -6.05
C ASN A 33 6.12 -23.19 -7.04
N GLU A 34 5.57 -21.97 -7.07
CA GLU A 34 5.93 -20.90 -8.00
C GLU A 34 6.75 -19.80 -7.32
N MET A 35 6.73 -19.73 -5.99
CA MET A 35 7.37 -18.67 -5.24
C MET A 35 7.93 -19.17 -3.90
N ASP A 36 9.19 -18.82 -3.62
CA ASP A 36 9.79 -19.00 -2.30
C ASP A 36 9.44 -17.85 -1.33
N ILE A 37 9.72 -18.04 -0.05
CA ILE A 37 9.42 -17.04 1.00
C ILE A 37 10.18 -15.72 0.79
N ASP A 38 11.41 -15.78 0.28
CA ASP A 38 12.23 -14.58 0.05
C ASP A 38 11.63 -13.71 -1.07
N SER A 39 11.10 -14.35 -2.10
CA SER A 39 10.40 -13.70 -3.20
C SER A 39 9.06 -13.14 -2.73
N ALA A 40 8.32 -13.87 -1.88
CA ALA A 40 7.08 -13.38 -1.28
C ALA A 40 7.33 -12.12 -0.42
N ASN A 41 8.41 -12.11 0.38
CA ASN A 41 8.82 -10.94 1.15
C ASN A 41 9.18 -9.75 0.26
N LYS A 42 9.90 -9.96 -0.85
CA LYS A 42 10.21 -8.88 -1.81
C LYS A 42 8.95 -8.29 -2.45
N VAL A 43 7.97 -9.13 -2.78
CA VAL A 43 6.68 -8.66 -3.30
C VAL A 43 5.93 -7.86 -2.23
N TYR A 44 5.92 -8.34 -1.00
CA TYR A 44 5.32 -7.63 0.14
C TYR A 44 5.94 -6.24 0.33
N ASP A 45 7.27 -6.15 0.36
CA ASP A 45 8.00 -4.88 0.50
C ASP A 45 7.72 -3.92 -0.66
N ALA A 46 7.64 -4.45 -1.89
CA ALA A 46 7.32 -3.65 -3.07
C ALA A 46 5.91 -3.05 -2.99
N ILE A 47 4.91 -3.83 -2.55
CA ILE A 47 3.54 -3.36 -2.36
C ILE A 47 3.50 -2.28 -1.28
N MET A 48 4.14 -2.53 -0.12
CA MET A 48 4.23 -1.55 0.97
C MET A 48 4.88 -0.23 0.52
N SER A 49 5.96 -0.32 -0.26
CA SER A 49 6.63 0.86 -0.82
C SER A 49 5.73 1.62 -1.79
N ALA A 50 5.04 0.92 -2.70
CA ALA A 50 4.11 1.54 -3.65
C ALA A 50 2.92 2.23 -2.94
N MET A 51 2.38 1.61 -1.89
CA MET A 51 1.33 2.21 -1.05
C MET A 51 1.84 3.48 -0.37
N ASN A 52 3.05 3.44 0.19
CA ASN A 52 3.65 4.60 0.84
C ASN A 52 3.89 5.77 -0.12
N ILE A 53 4.39 5.49 -1.33
CA ILE A 53 4.57 6.51 -2.38
C ILE A 53 3.22 7.13 -2.77
N THR A 54 2.22 6.28 -3.04
CA THR A 54 0.89 6.74 -3.45
C THR A 54 0.25 7.64 -2.39
N LEU A 55 0.32 7.24 -1.12
CA LEU A 55 -0.17 8.05 0.01
C LEU A 55 0.60 9.36 0.16
N SER A 56 1.93 9.32 0.00
CA SER A 56 2.77 10.52 0.08
C SER A 56 2.41 11.52 -1.02
N THR A 57 2.31 11.07 -2.28
CA THR A 57 1.90 11.92 -3.41
C THR A 57 0.48 12.45 -3.25
N ALA A 58 -0.47 11.64 -2.75
CA ALA A 58 -1.82 12.11 -2.46
C ALA A 58 -1.83 13.18 -1.36
N SER A 59 -0.99 13.04 -0.33
CA SER A 59 -0.86 14.03 0.75
C SER A 59 -0.23 15.34 0.29
N GLU A 60 0.78 15.29 -0.60
CA GLU A 60 1.41 16.47 -1.20
C GLU A 60 0.42 17.22 -2.09
N ASN A 61 -0.42 16.51 -2.85
CA ASN A 61 -1.46 17.13 -3.67
C ASN A 61 -2.59 17.76 -2.84
N MET A 62 -2.86 17.26 -1.62
CA MET A 62 -3.81 17.89 -0.70
C MET A 62 -3.24 19.14 -0.01
N ASN A 63 -1.92 19.17 0.27
CA ASN A 63 -1.26 20.35 0.84
C ASN A 63 -0.91 21.43 -0.21
N GLY A 64 -0.78 21.07 -1.49
CA GLY A 64 -0.49 22.02 -2.58
C GLY A 64 -1.71 22.78 -3.13
N ALA A 65 -2.93 22.32 -2.85
CA ALA A 65 -4.16 22.88 -3.43
C ALA A 65 -4.83 24.00 -2.59
N PHE A 66 -4.31 24.33 -1.40
CA PHE A 66 -4.80 25.42 -0.55
C PHE A 66 -3.80 26.58 -0.48
N SER A 67 -3.56 27.24 -1.61
CA SER A 67 -3.11 28.64 -1.61
C SER A 67 -3.99 29.41 -2.59
N PHE A 68 -5.23 29.69 -2.16
CA PHE A 68 -6.00 30.76 -2.78
C PHE A 68 -5.38 32.06 -2.26
N THR A 69 -4.41 32.59 -2.98
CA THR A 69 -4.05 34.01 -2.83
C THR A 69 -5.31 34.79 -3.19
N ALA A 70 -6.03 35.27 -2.18
CA ALA A 70 -7.02 36.32 -2.35
C ALA A 70 -6.28 37.60 -2.74
N SER A 71 -5.87 37.66 -4.02
CA SER A 71 -5.42 38.89 -4.66
C SER A 71 -6.64 39.54 -5.28
N GLU A 72 -7.52 40.08 -4.44
CA GLU A 72 -8.47 41.09 -4.89
C GLU A 72 -8.05 42.43 -4.28
N ASP A 73 -7.10 43.06 -4.97
CA ASP A 73 -7.07 44.51 -5.12
C ASP A 73 -8.42 44.96 -5.69
N ALA A 74 -9.40 45.16 -4.82
CA ALA A 74 -10.65 45.83 -5.15
C ALA A 74 -10.51 47.32 -4.82
N LYS A 75 -9.90 48.02 -5.78
CA LYS A 75 -10.16 49.40 -6.24
C LYS A 75 -10.47 50.52 -5.24
#